data_AF-A0A6P1W882-F1
#
_entry.id   AF-A0A6P1W882-F1
#
_cell.length_a   1.000
_cell.length_b   1.000
_cell.length_c   1.000
_cell.angle_alpha   90.00
_cell.angle_beta   90.00
_cell.angle_gamma   90.00
#
_symmetry.space_group_name_H-M   'P 1'
#
loop_
_entity.id
_entity.type
_entity.pdbx_description
1 polymer ?
#
loop_
_entity_poly.entity_id
_entity_poly.type
_entity_poly.pdbx_seq_one_letter_code
_entity_poly.pdbx_strand_id
1 'polypeptide(L)' 'MENSNASAWDFGDGQSPTEKEPVNDYKKRKKYKVTLTAKGPGGENNFSYEISVDNLPA' A
#
# COMPACT_ATOMS: atom_id res chain seq x y z
N MET A 1 12.57 22.74 4.73
CA MET A 1 11.40 22.22 4.00
C MET A 1 11.53 20.72 4.00
N GLU A 2 10.57 20.04 4.63
CA GLU A 2 10.68 18.62 5.00
C GLU A 2 10.97 17.76 3.77
N ASN A 3 12.11 17.06 3.81
CA ASN A 3 12.45 16.01 2.85
C ASN A 3 11.64 14.74 3.17
N SER A 4 10.31 14.86 3.17
CA SER A 4 9.44 13.70 3.28
C SER A 4 9.42 13.04 1.92
N ASN A 5 10.28 12.04 1.74
CA ASN A 5 10.05 10.96 0.78
C ASN A 5 8.73 10.29 1.21
N ALA A 6 7.61 10.90 0.81
CA ALA A 6 6.28 10.47 1.16
C ALA A 6 5.93 9.29 0.25
N SER A 7 6.27 8.10 0.71
CA SER A 7 5.74 6.85 0.18
C SER A 7 4.32 6.68 0.71
N ALA A 8 3.33 6.92 -0.14
CA ALA A 8 1.93 6.67 0.17
C ALA A 8 1.57 5.25 -0.28
N TRP A 9 0.98 4.47 0.62
CA TRP A 9 0.50 3.13 0.33
C TRP A 9 -1.03 3.13 0.29
N ASP A 10 -1.59 2.42 -0.68
CA ASP A 10 -3.00 2.05 -0.73
C ASP A 10 -3.07 0.53 -0.86
N PHE A 11 -3.62 -0.16 0.14
CA PHE A 11 -3.70 -1.63 0.11
C PHE A 11 -4.95 -2.16 -0.59
N GLY A 12 -5.86 -1.30 -1.06
CA GLY A 12 -7.11 -1.69 -1.72
C GLY A 12 -8.12 -2.36 -0.78
N ASP A 13 -7.88 -2.29 0.53
CA ASP A 13 -8.77 -2.77 1.59
C ASP A 13 -9.62 -1.64 2.20
N GLY A 14 -9.34 -0.38 1.83
CA GLY A 14 -9.99 0.82 2.35
C GLY A 14 -9.26 1.44 3.54
N GLN A 15 -8.11 0.89 3.94
CA GLN A 15 -7.24 1.45 4.96
C GLN A 15 -6.03 2.11 4.28
N SER A 16 -5.75 3.35 4.69
CA SER A 16 -4.54 4.06 4.29
C SER A 16 -3.58 4.04 5.47
N PRO A 17 -2.44 3.35 5.38
CA PRO A 17 -1.45 3.42 6.43
C PRO A 17 -0.84 4.82 6.52
N THR A 18 -0.60 5.26 7.75
CA THR A 18 0.14 6.49 8.06
C THR A 18 1.63 6.24 8.28
N GLU A 19 2.05 4.97 8.32
CA GLU A 19 3.45 4.56 8.52
C GLU A 19 4.18 4.31 7.20
N LYS A 20 5.50 4.50 7.23
CA LYS A 20 6.38 4.37 6.06
C LYS A 20 6.55 2.91 5.61
N GLU A 21 6.53 1.97 6.57
CA GLU A 21 6.59 0.52 6.35
C GLU A 21 5.40 -0.16 7.06
N PRO A 22 4.20 -0.05 6.50
CA PRO A 22 3.01 -0.59 7.14
C PRO A 22 2.85 -2.08 6.87
N VAL A 23 2.54 -2.84 7.92
CA VAL A 23 2.09 -4.23 7.82
C VAL A 23 0.56 -4.22 7.75
N ASN A 24 -0.02 -4.79 6.69
CA ASN A 24 -1.48 -4.91 6.57
C ASN A 24 -1.94 -6.37 6.66
N ASP A 25 -2.81 -6.64 7.63
CA ASP A 25 -3.41 -7.96 7.82
C ASP A 25 -4.71 -8.07 7.02
N TYR A 26 -4.67 -8.79 5.91
CA TYR A 26 -5.85 -9.01 5.07
C TYR A 26 -6.83 -10.00 5.70
N LYS A 27 -7.90 -9.48 6.31
CA LYS A 27 -8.92 -10.29 7.04
C LYS A 27 -10.04 -10.87 6.16
N LYS A 28 -10.15 -10.47 4.90
CA LYS A 28 -11.19 -10.94 3.98
C LYS A 28 -10.59 -11.63 2.77
N ARG A 29 -11.21 -12.71 2.32
CA ARG A 29 -10.84 -13.36 1.05
C ARG A 29 -11.31 -12.50 -0.10
N LYS A 30 -10.37 -11.88 -0.80
CA LYS A 30 -10.59 -11.15 -2.06
C LYS A 30 -9.24 -10.85 -2.71
N LYS A 31 -9.32 -10.29 -3.91
CA LYS A 31 -8.17 -9.66 -4.57
C LYS A 31 -8.00 -8.25 -4.01
N TYR A 32 -6.78 -7.94 -3.60
CA TYR A 32 -6.35 -6.63 -3.11
C TYR A 32 -5.38 -6.05 -4.12
N LYS A 33 -5.67 -4.84 -4.60
CA LYS A 33 -4.74 -4.09 -5.44
C LYS A 33 -3.96 -3.14 -4.53
N VAL A 34 -2.71 -3.50 -4.28
CA VAL A 34 -1.77 -2.67 -3.52
C VAL A 34 -1.12 -1.68 -4.45
N THR A 35 -1.13 -0.40 -4.11
CA THR A 35 -0.46 0.66 -4.85
C THR A 35 0.50 1.41 -3.94
N LEU A 36 1.76 1.51 -4.36
CA LEU A 36 2.79 2.33 -3.73
C LEU A 36 3.03 3.55 -4.62
N THR A 37 2.78 4.74 -4.08
CA THR A 37 3.12 6.01 -4.71
C THR A 37 4.36 6.57 -4.03
N ALA A 38 5.49 6.59 -4.73
CA ALA A 38 6.71 7.24 -4.27
C ALA A 38 6.77 8.67 -4.81
N LYS A 39 6.79 9.67 -3.93
CA LYS A 39 6.97 11.09 -4.30
C LYS A 39 8.37 11.56 -3.94
N GLY A 40 9.06 12.15 -4.92
CA GLY A 40 10.38 12.73 -4.76
C GLY A 40 10.51 14.07 -5.49
N PRO A 41 11.65 14.76 -5.35
CA PRO A 41 11.88 16.05 -5.99
C PRO A 41 11.83 16.00 -7.53
N GLY A 42 11.98 14.81 -8.12
CA GLY A 42 11.86 14.58 -9.57
C GLY A 42 10.46 14.21 -10.06
N GLY A 43 9.45 14.14 -9.18
CA GLY A 43 8.07 13.76 -9.54
C GLY A 43 7.53 12.60 -8.70
N GLU A 44 6.48 11.96 -9.21
CA GLU A 44 5.84 10.81 -8.57
C GLU A 44 5.92 9.57 -9.44
N ASN A 45 6.07 8.40 -8.81
CA ASN A 45 6.01 7.11 -9.48
C ASN A 45 5.02 6.19 -8.75
N ASN A 46 4.25 5.43 -9.50
CA ASN A 46 3.21 4.54 -9.00
C ASN A 46 3.55 3.10 -9.36
N PHE A 47 3.61 2.23 -8.36
CA PHE A 47 3.76 0.80 -8.51
C PHE A 47 2.51 0.11 -7.98
N SER A 48 1.90 -0.78 -8.78
CA SER A 48 0.74 -1.55 -8.34
C SER A 48 1.03 -3.05 -8.38
N TYR A 49 0.52 -3.77 -7.40
CA TYR A 49 0.61 -5.22 -7.28
C TYR A 49 -0.73 -5.82 -6.84
N GLU A 50 -1.13 -6.94 -7.43
CA GLU A 50 -2.37 -7.62 -7.06
C GLU A 50 -2.09 -8.83 -6.18
N ILE A 51 -2.68 -8.86 -4.98
CA ILE A 51 -2.58 -9.94 -4.01
C ILE A 51 -3.93 -10.66 -3.97
N SER A 52 -3.96 -11.97 -4.24
CA SER A 52 -5.17 -12.79 -4.06
C SER A 52 -5.10 -13.52 -2.73
N VAL A 53 -6.00 -13.17 -1.81
CA VAL A 53 -6.08 -13.81 -0.48
C VAL A 53 -7.16 -14.89 -0.55
N ASP A 54 -6.74 -16.12 -0.82
CA ASP A 54 -7.67 -17.25 -0.98
C ASP A 54 -7.77 -18.11 0.29
N ASN A 55 -6.71 -18.12 1.11
CA ASN A 55 -6.68 -18.78 2.42
C ASN A 55 -6.55 -17.74 3.53
N LEU A 56 -7.55 -17.67 4.42
CA LEU A 56 -7.46 -16.95 5.68
C LEU A 56 -6.98 -17.92 6.77
N PRO A 57 -6.14 -17.48 7.73
CA PRO A 57 -5.89 -18.25 8.93
C PRO A 57 -7.24 -18.59 9.60
N ALA A 58 -7.43 -19.85 9.98
CA ALA A 58 -8.62 -20.34 10.65
C ALA A 58 -8.67 -19.89 12.12
#